data_AF-A0A7V9UV33-F1
#
_entry.id   AF-A0A7V9UV33-F1
#
_cell.length_a   1.000
_cell.length_b   1.000
_cell.length_c   1.000
_cell.angle_alpha   90.00
_cell.angle_beta   90.00
_cell.angle_gamma   90.00
#
_symmetry.space_group_name_H-M   'P 1'
#
loop_
_entity.id
_entity.type
_entity.pdbx_description
1 polymer ?
#
loop_
_entity_poly.entity_id
_entity_poly.type
_entity_poly.pdbx_seq_one_letter_code
_entity_poly.pdbx_strand_id
1 'polypeptide(L)'
;MYKKIISALLFVVFSSAFAYAGGVTNIKEVVNRSSKVVRVSTYENKALIENGWQNWLATPEIAANGGMWTGDIWMPWADNKEQFKSHFMKIEIIEKRPLQRVDFVRAFGVYQTGEEIRFSFAREYESRQPANSWYLGERYYDANAPKVDGEWQSGGERRIIFSDKPDGSVGFKFERYTR
;
A
#
# COMPACT_ATOMS: atom_id res chain seq x y z
N MET A 1 44.65 -53.59 20.14
CA MET A 1 44.43 -52.14 20.35
C MET A 1 43.39 -51.65 19.34
N TYR A 2 42.14 -51.43 19.78
CA TYR A 2 41.06 -50.91 18.95
C TYR A 2 41.12 -49.37 18.94
N LYS A 3 41.37 -48.75 17.78
CA LYS A 3 41.14 -47.32 17.58
C LYS A 3 39.75 -47.12 16.99
N LYS A 4 38.82 -46.69 17.84
CA LYS A 4 37.54 -46.10 17.40
C LYS A 4 37.85 -44.79 16.67
N ILE A 5 37.60 -44.75 15.37
CA ILE A 5 37.51 -43.48 14.64
C ILE A 5 36.06 -43.05 14.76
N ILE A 6 35.77 -42.27 15.81
CA ILE A 6 34.60 -41.41 15.85
C ILE A 6 35.11 -40.07 15.34
N SER A 7 34.67 -39.63 14.17
CA SER A 7 34.73 -38.21 13.81
C SER A 7 33.65 -37.88 12.81
N ALA A 8 32.60 -37.26 13.38
CA ALA A 8 31.74 -36.24 12.82
C ALA A 8 31.26 -36.42 11.37
N LEU A 9 30.04 -36.96 11.23
CA LEU A 9 29.16 -36.49 10.17
C LEU A 9 29.07 -34.96 10.25
N LEU A 10 29.71 -34.27 9.31
CA LEU A 10 29.38 -32.89 8.99
C LEU A 10 27.94 -32.88 8.48
N PHE A 11 27.00 -32.70 9.39
CA PHE A 11 25.64 -32.32 9.06
C PHE A 11 25.72 -30.87 8.57
N VAL A 12 25.92 -30.71 7.26
CA VAL A 12 25.64 -29.43 6.60
C VAL A 12 24.13 -29.28 6.68
N VAL A 13 23.67 -28.67 7.76
CA VAL A 13 22.33 -28.11 7.82
C VAL A 13 22.33 -27.06 6.72
N PHE A 14 21.73 -27.41 5.58
CA PHE A 14 21.19 -26.45 4.64
C PHE A 14 20.14 -25.67 5.43
N SER A 15 20.60 -24.69 6.21
CA SER A 15 19.78 -23.58 6.62
C SER A 15 19.41 -22.92 5.30
N SER A 16 18.29 -23.33 4.72
CA SER A 16 17.53 -22.53 3.80
C SER A 16 17.17 -21.27 4.56
N ALA A 17 18.13 -20.35 4.64
CA ALA A 17 17.87 -18.95 4.74
C ALA A 17 17.02 -18.64 3.50
N PHE A 18 15.73 -18.87 3.63
CA PHE A 18 14.76 -17.95 3.08
C PHE A 18 15.19 -16.60 3.65
N ALA A 19 16.10 -15.94 2.94
CA ALA A 19 16.30 -14.53 3.09
C ALA A 19 14.95 -13.96 2.66
N TYR A 20 14.07 -13.80 3.64
CA TYR A 20 12.79 -13.13 3.46
C TYR A 20 13.09 -11.64 3.28
N ALA A 21 13.69 -11.31 2.14
CA ALA A 21 13.76 -9.95 1.67
C ALA A 21 12.38 -9.63 1.12
N GLY A 22 11.58 -8.86 1.88
CA GLY A 22 10.38 -8.26 1.34
C GLY A 22 10.73 -7.52 0.05
N GLY A 23 10.22 -8.00 -1.08
CA GLY A 23 10.57 -7.44 -2.40
C GLY A 23 9.88 -6.11 -2.63
N VAL A 24 10.30 -5.31 -3.61
CA VAL A 24 9.59 -4.08 -3.97
C VAL A 24 8.21 -4.41 -4.55
N THR A 25 7.15 -3.80 -4.02
CA THR A 25 5.77 -3.99 -4.50
C THR A 25 5.44 -3.03 -5.66
N ASN A 26 4.88 -3.57 -6.74
CA ASN A 26 4.35 -2.80 -7.86
C ASN A 26 2.85 -3.07 -8.02
N ILE A 27 2.04 -2.00 -8.00
CA ILE A 27 0.62 -2.07 -8.29
C ILE A 27 0.42 -1.97 -9.80
N LYS A 28 0.01 -3.09 -10.39
CA LYS A 28 -0.27 -3.22 -11.82
C LYS A 28 -1.70 -2.90 -12.20
N GLU A 29 -2.61 -3.07 -11.25
CA GLU A 29 -4.03 -2.93 -11.51
C GLU A 29 -4.78 -2.48 -10.25
N VAL A 30 -5.81 -1.67 -10.45
CA VAL A 30 -6.76 -1.30 -9.41
C VAL A 30 -8.17 -1.59 -9.93
N VAL A 31 -8.91 -2.41 -9.19
CA VAL A 31 -10.28 -2.80 -9.52
C VAL A 31 -11.23 -2.29 -8.46
N ASN A 32 -12.23 -1.54 -8.88
CA ASN A 32 -13.22 -0.97 -8.00
C ASN A 32 -14.55 -1.70 -8.11
N ARG A 33 -14.82 -2.63 -7.19
CA ARG A 33 -16.13 -3.31 -7.07
C ARG A 33 -17.02 -2.67 -6.00
N SER A 34 -16.61 -1.53 -5.47
CA SER A 34 -17.36 -0.83 -4.43
C SER A 34 -18.37 0.16 -5.00
N SER A 35 -19.28 0.61 -4.15
CA SER A 35 -20.27 1.64 -4.42
C SER A 35 -19.69 3.07 -4.56
N LYS A 36 -18.41 3.28 -4.25
CA LYS A 36 -17.78 4.61 -4.22
C LYS A 36 -16.71 4.75 -5.30
N VAL A 37 -16.43 5.98 -5.74
CA VAL A 37 -15.30 6.24 -6.64
C VAL A 37 -14.00 6.11 -5.84
N VAL A 38 -12.95 5.58 -6.45
CA VAL A 38 -11.65 5.46 -5.77
C VAL A 38 -10.54 6.09 -6.60
N ARG A 39 -9.48 6.51 -5.92
CA ARG A 39 -8.25 6.95 -6.55
C ARG A 39 -7.06 6.46 -5.74
N VAL A 40 -6.00 6.11 -6.45
CA VAL A 40 -4.73 5.73 -5.84
C VAL A 40 -3.67 6.71 -6.34
N SER A 41 -2.83 7.20 -5.43
CA SER A 41 -1.70 8.05 -5.80
C SER A 41 -0.46 7.71 -4.98
N THR A 42 0.72 7.78 -5.58
CA THR A 42 1.99 7.57 -4.88
C THR A 42 2.90 8.78 -5.06
N TYR A 43 3.81 8.99 -4.12
CA TYR A 43 4.86 10.00 -4.27
C TYR A 43 5.83 9.60 -5.37
N GLU A 44 6.07 10.50 -6.31
CA GLU A 44 7.16 10.33 -7.28
C GLU A 44 8.46 10.88 -6.66
N ASN A 45 9.20 9.99 -5.98
CA ASN A 45 10.42 10.38 -5.26
C ASN A 45 11.49 10.97 -6.22
N LYS A 46 11.52 10.51 -7.47
CA LYS A 46 12.43 11.04 -8.49
C LYS A 46 12.19 12.53 -8.77
N ALA A 47 10.94 12.95 -8.90
CA ALA A 47 10.58 14.34 -9.14
C ALA A 47 10.83 15.25 -7.92
N LEU A 48 10.70 14.72 -6.70
CA LEU A 48 11.05 15.45 -5.47
C LEU A 48 12.56 15.72 -5.41
N ILE A 49 13.37 14.71 -5.70
CA ILE A 49 14.85 14.81 -5.69
C ILE A 49 15.34 15.73 -6.81
N GLU A 50 14.75 15.64 -8.00
CA GLU A 50 15.22 16.38 -9.18
C GLU A 50 14.71 17.83 -9.23
N ASN A 51 13.49 18.09 -8.73
CA ASN A 51 12.84 19.39 -8.93
C ASN A 51 12.43 20.10 -7.64
N GLY A 52 12.44 19.44 -6.48
CA GLY A 52 11.97 20.04 -5.21
C GLY A 52 10.45 20.22 -5.12
N TRP A 53 9.69 19.68 -6.07
CA TRP A 53 8.21 19.68 -6.07
C TRP A 53 7.66 18.30 -5.72
N GLN A 54 6.62 18.28 -4.90
CA GLN A 54 5.88 17.05 -4.57
C GLN A 54 4.97 16.67 -5.74
N ASN A 55 5.50 15.92 -6.71
CA ASN A 55 4.67 15.35 -7.77
C ASN A 55 4.08 14.02 -7.29
N TRP A 56 2.76 13.94 -7.31
CA TRP A 56 2.03 12.71 -7.07
C TRP A 56 1.74 12.05 -8.41
N LEU A 57 2.21 10.81 -8.58
CA LEU A 57 1.69 9.95 -9.63
C LEU A 57 0.34 9.42 -9.17
N ALA A 58 -0.74 9.80 -9.84
CA ALA A 58 -2.10 9.40 -9.48
C ALA A 58 -2.78 8.65 -10.62
N THR A 59 -3.58 7.64 -10.26
CA THR A 59 -4.58 7.11 -11.19
C THR A 59 -5.61 8.20 -11.50
N PRO A 60 -6.29 8.14 -12.67
CA PRO A 60 -7.58 8.80 -12.80
C PRO A 60 -8.55 8.28 -11.73
N GLU A 61 -9.66 8.99 -11.54
CA GLU A 61 -10.76 8.45 -10.74
C GLU A 61 -11.28 7.15 -11.35
N ILE A 62 -11.34 6.11 -10.53
CA ILE A 62 -11.79 4.78 -10.94
C ILE A 62 -13.25 4.65 -10.51
N ALA A 63 -14.13 4.60 -11.51
CA ALA A 63 -15.58 4.56 -11.29
C ALA A 63 -16.02 3.42 -10.37
N ALA A 64 -17.08 3.67 -9.60
CA ALA A 64 -17.74 2.66 -8.78
C ALA A 64 -18.29 1.50 -9.64
N ASN A 65 -18.57 0.36 -9.02
CA ASN A 65 -19.29 -0.77 -9.60
C ASN A 65 -18.66 -1.36 -10.88
N GLY A 66 -17.33 -1.54 -10.89
CA GLY A 66 -16.60 -2.27 -11.93
C GLY A 66 -15.53 -1.45 -12.66
N GLY A 67 -15.27 -0.21 -12.25
CA GLY A 67 -14.19 0.57 -12.81
C GLY A 67 -12.83 -0.10 -12.60
N MET A 68 -11.92 0.10 -13.56
CA MET A 68 -10.59 -0.49 -13.53
C MET A 68 -9.54 0.49 -14.03
N TRP A 69 -8.37 0.43 -13.44
CA TRP A 69 -7.16 1.07 -13.92
C TRP A 69 -6.04 0.03 -14.02
N THR A 70 -5.20 0.17 -15.05
CA THR A 70 -3.99 -0.65 -15.24
C THR A 70 -2.80 0.27 -15.50
N GLY A 71 -1.63 -0.07 -14.96
CA GLY A 71 -0.41 0.71 -15.17
C GLY A 71 0.69 0.28 -14.22
N ASP A 72 1.55 1.21 -13.83
CA ASP A 72 2.66 0.97 -12.93
C ASP A 72 2.65 2.02 -11.81
N ILE A 73 2.39 1.58 -10.58
CA ILE A 73 2.51 2.41 -9.38
C ILE A 73 3.34 1.64 -8.36
N TRP A 74 4.56 2.13 -8.14
CA TRP A 74 5.46 1.56 -7.15
C TRP A 74 5.06 2.00 -5.75
N MET A 75 4.97 1.02 -4.85
CA MET A 75 4.71 1.30 -3.44
C MET A 75 6.00 1.80 -2.78
N PRO A 76 5.95 2.95 -2.09
CA PRO A 76 7.14 3.48 -1.43
C PRO A 76 7.48 2.64 -0.19
N TRP A 77 8.78 2.56 0.06
CA TRP A 77 9.34 1.92 1.24
C TRP A 77 9.44 2.94 2.38
N ALA A 78 9.04 2.54 3.59
CA ALA A 78 9.21 3.31 4.80
C ALA A 78 9.78 2.42 5.92
N ASP A 79 11.01 2.70 6.32
CA ASP A 79 11.75 2.00 7.38
C ASP A 79 11.43 2.51 8.78
N ASN A 80 10.85 3.70 8.89
CA ASN A 80 10.58 4.35 10.18
C ASN A 80 9.41 5.35 10.12
N LYS A 81 9.05 5.86 11.31
CA LYS A 81 7.93 6.78 11.53
C LYS A 81 8.05 8.06 10.73
N GLU A 82 9.25 8.62 10.67
CA GLU A 82 9.54 9.86 9.99
C GLU A 82 9.36 9.70 8.48
N GLN A 83 9.84 8.59 7.91
CA GLN A 83 9.66 8.27 6.51
C GLN A 83 8.20 8.07 6.15
N PHE A 84 7.38 7.43 7.00
CA PHE A 84 5.95 7.28 6.73
C PHE A 84 5.21 8.61 6.52
N LYS A 85 5.68 9.72 7.09
CA LYS A 85 5.09 11.05 6.88
C LYS A 85 5.18 11.52 5.42
N SER A 86 6.07 10.93 4.62
CA SER A 86 6.35 11.33 3.24
C SER A 86 6.50 10.18 2.24
N HIS A 87 6.63 8.94 2.69
CA HIS A 87 6.89 7.73 1.89
C HIS A 87 5.70 6.79 2.00
N PHE A 88 4.57 7.22 1.42
CA PHE A 88 3.35 6.44 1.38
C PHE A 88 2.63 6.64 0.05
N MET A 89 1.94 5.59 -0.36
CA MET A 89 0.86 5.65 -1.34
C MET A 89 -0.41 6.09 -0.62
N LYS A 90 -1.16 7.00 -1.22
CA LYS A 90 -2.47 7.42 -0.78
C LYS A 90 -3.54 6.64 -1.53
N ILE A 91 -4.50 6.11 -0.78
CA ILE A 91 -5.76 5.60 -1.32
C ILE A 91 -6.86 6.55 -0.89
N GLU A 92 -7.66 7.04 -1.83
CA GLU A 92 -8.82 7.88 -1.59
C GLU A 92 -10.10 7.16 -2.02
N ILE A 93 -11.08 7.17 -1.12
CA ILE A 93 -12.42 6.68 -1.35
C ILE A 93 -13.34 7.90 -1.35
N ILE A 94 -13.93 8.18 -2.50
CA ILE A 94 -14.64 9.41 -2.83
C ILE A 94 -16.13 9.10 -2.91
N GLU A 95 -16.87 9.62 -1.95
CA GLU A 95 -18.33 9.66 -1.96
C GLU A 95 -18.78 10.95 -2.65
N LYS A 96 -19.18 10.81 -3.91
CA LYS A 96 -19.66 11.95 -4.69
C LYS A 96 -21.02 12.40 -4.17
N ARG A 97 -21.15 13.69 -3.85
CA ARG A 97 -22.44 14.29 -3.43
C ARG A 97 -22.88 15.35 -4.43
N PRO A 98 -23.61 14.95 -5.50
CA PRO A 98 -23.96 15.84 -6.61
C PRO A 98 -24.70 17.11 -6.16
N LEU A 99 -25.52 16.99 -5.11
CA LEU A 99 -26.34 18.09 -4.59
C LEU A 99 -25.57 19.07 -3.70
N GLN A 100 -24.38 18.71 -3.20
CA GLN A 100 -23.65 19.49 -2.19
C GLN A 100 -22.42 20.24 -2.75
N ARG A 101 -22.07 20.05 -4.04
CA ARG A 101 -20.86 20.62 -4.69
C ARG A 101 -19.53 20.27 -4.00
N VAL A 102 -19.53 19.35 -3.04
CA VAL A 102 -18.38 18.84 -2.32
C VAL A 102 -18.47 17.32 -2.29
N ASP A 103 -17.34 16.65 -2.46
CA ASP A 103 -17.21 15.21 -2.29
C ASP A 103 -16.68 14.92 -0.89
N PHE A 104 -17.20 13.86 -0.27
CA PHE A 104 -16.67 13.38 0.99
C PHE A 104 -15.57 12.35 0.72
N VAL A 105 -14.36 12.61 1.22
CA VAL A 105 -13.18 11.80 0.92
C VAL A 105 -12.63 11.18 2.19
N ARG A 106 -12.52 9.85 2.17
CA ARG A 106 -11.74 9.08 3.14
C ARG A 106 -10.41 8.74 2.53
N ALA A 107 -9.32 8.99 3.25
CA ALA A 107 -8.00 8.67 2.75
C ALA A 107 -7.22 7.78 3.69
N PHE A 108 -6.39 6.94 3.08
CA PHE A 108 -5.52 5.99 3.74
C PHE A 108 -4.10 6.17 3.24
N GLY A 109 -3.13 6.12 4.15
CA GLY A 109 -1.72 5.96 3.81
C GLY A 109 -1.38 4.48 3.74
N VAL A 110 -0.72 4.06 2.67
CA VAL A 110 -0.28 2.68 2.42
C VAL A 110 1.20 2.69 2.15
N TYR A 111 1.94 1.78 2.77
CA TYR A 111 3.39 1.77 2.69
C TYR A 111 3.91 0.35 2.87
N GLN A 112 5.15 0.18 2.44
CA GLN A 112 5.84 -1.07 2.63
C GLN A 112 6.92 -0.93 3.69
N THR A 113 6.98 -1.89 4.62
CA THR A 113 8.03 -1.97 5.63
C THR A 113 8.40 -3.44 5.86
N GLY A 114 9.68 -3.76 5.68
CA GLY A 114 10.16 -5.15 5.66
C GLY A 114 9.37 -6.00 4.66
N GLU A 115 8.79 -7.10 5.16
CA GLU A 115 8.05 -8.09 4.37
C GLU A 115 6.57 -7.76 4.18
N GLU A 116 6.08 -6.61 4.66
CA GLU A 116 4.65 -6.38 4.83
C GLU A 116 4.21 -5.08 4.17
N ILE A 117 3.03 -5.14 3.56
CA ILE A 117 2.28 -3.96 3.14
C ILE A 117 1.38 -3.54 4.29
N ARG A 118 1.53 -2.31 4.75
CA ARG A 118 0.80 -1.71 5.86
C ARG A 118 -0.10 -0.60 5.35
N PHE A 119 -1.16 -0.32 6.10
CA PHE A 119 -1.99 0.85 5.85
C PHE A 119 -2.53 1.47 7.14
N SER A 120 -2.81 2.77 7.12
CA SER A 120 -3.51 3.45 8.19
C SER A 120 -4.50 4.45 7.63
N PHE A 121 -5.61 4.63 8.35
CA PHE A 121 -6.54 5.71 8.07
C PHE A 121 -5.84 7.04 8.32
N ALA A 122 -5.87 7.93 7.33
CA ALA A 122 -5.19 9.21 7.38
C ALA A 122 -6.12 10.30 7.92
N ARG A 123 -7.28 10.47 7.25
CA ARG A 123 -8.26 11.51 7.54
C ARG A 123 -9.53 11.34 6.72
N GLU A 124 -10.57 12.01 7.18
CA GLU A 124 -11.81 12.30 6.45
C GLU A 124 -11.91 13.81 6.21
N TYR A 125 -12.32 14.22 5.02
CA TYR A 125 -12.47 15.63 4.67
C TYR A 125 -13.45 15.83 3.52
N GLU A 126 -14.09 17.00 3.50
CA GLU A 126 -14.89 17.46 2.37
C GLU A 126 -14.00 18.19 1.36
N SER A 127 -14.24 17.96 0.08
CA SER A 127 -13.35 18.38 -0.98
C SER A 127 -14.13 18.84 -2.21
N ARG A 128 -13.80 20.03 -2.73
CA ARG A 128 -14.24 20.46 -4.07
C ARG A 128 -13.27 20.01 -5.18
N GLN A 129 -12.04 19.66 -4.79
CA GLN A 129 -10.94 19.28 -5.66
C GLN A 129 -9.97 18.36 -4.91
N PRO A 130 -9.32 17.40 -5.59
CA PRO A 130 -8.25 16.59 -5.05
C PRO A 130 -7.32 17.37 -4.12
N ALA A 131 -7.15 16.94 -2.87
CA ALA A 131 -6.20 17.60 -1.98
C ALA A 131 -4.78 17.33 -2.52
N ASN A 132 -4.07 18.40 -2.89
CA ASN A 132 -2.69 18.33 -3.38
C ASN A 132 -1.65 18.47 -2.26
N SER A 133 -2.06 18.77 -1.01
CA SER A 133 -1.18 18.82 0.16
C SER A 133 -1.59 17.77 1.19
N TRP A 134 -0.62 16.94 1.60
CA TRP A 134 -0.83 15.82 2.50
C TRP A 134 0.24 15.78 3.58
N TYR A 135 -0.21 15.62 4.82
CA TYR A 135 0.61 15.28 5.96
C TYR A 135 -0.13 14.21 6.77
N LEU A 136 0.47 13.03 6.90
CA LEU A 136 0.03 12.05 7.88
C LEU A 136 0.56 12.52 9.22
N GLY A 137 -0.33 13.10 10.03
CA GLY A 137 -0.02 13.52 11.40
C GLY A 137 0.60 12.40 12.23
N GLU A 138 1.31 12.75 13.31
CA GLU A 138 2.08 11.81 14.14
C GLU A 138 1.26 10.68 14.79
N ARG A 139 -0.08 10.82 14.76
CA ARG A 139 -1.06 9.88 15.30
C ARG A 139 -1.39 8.70 14.38
N TYR A 140 -0.96 8.74 13.11
CA TYR A 140 -1.39 7.77 12.09
C TYR A 140 -0.31 6.76 11.70
N TYR A 141 0.87 6.84 12.32
CA TYR A 141 1.90 5.81 12.20
C TYR A 141 1.96 4.99 13.47
N ASP A 142 1.84 3.68 13.31
CA ASP A 142 2.15 2.70 14.34
C ASP A 142 3.23 1.76 13.80
N ALA A 143 4.45 1.92 14.30
CA ALA A 143 5.59 1.07 13.93
C ALA A 143 5.28 -0.34 14.43
N ASN A 144 5.27 -1.32 13.54
CA ASN A 144 4.86 -2.69 13.87
C ASN A 144 3.38 -2.79 14.28
N ALA A 145 2.51 -1.94 13.71
CA ALA A 145 1.06 -2.09 13.84
C ALA A 145 0.67 -3.57 13.64
N PRO A 146 -0.22 -4.13 14.48
CA PRO A 146 -0.63 -5.52 14.38
C PRO A 146 -1.11 -5.86 12.98
N LYS A 147 -0.92 -7.11 12.57
CA LYS A 147 -1.34 -7.55 11.25
C LYS A 147 -2.80 -7.17 11.00
N VAL A 148 -3.06 -6.29 10.04
CA VAL A 148 -4.44 -5.99 9.64
C VAL A 148 -4.98 -7.18 8.84
N ASP A 149 -6.23 -7.57 9.06
CA ASP A 149 -6.86 -8.61 8.25
C ASP A 149 -6.80 -8.22 6.77
N GLY A 150 -6.11 -9.04 5.96
CA GLY A 150 -5.80 -8.74 4.57
C GLY A 150 -4.41 -8.14 4.33
N GLU A 151 -3.47 -8.25 5.26
CA GLU A 151 -2.04 -7.98 5.02
C GLU A 151 -1.42 -8.95 4.02
N TRP A 152 -0.63 -8.39 3.10
CA TRP A 152 0.05 -9.16 2.06
C TRP A 152 1.55 -9.07 2.24
N GLN A 153 2.21 -10.19 1.93
CA GLN A 153 3.64 -10.17 1.71
C GLN A 153 3.98 -9.12 0.67
N SER A 154 4.90 -8.23 1.03
CA SER A 154 5.47 -7.26 0.14
C SER A 154 6.22 -7.96 -1.00
N GLY A 155 6.29 -7.28 -2.14
CA GLY A 155 7.08 -7.72 -3.28
C GLY A 155 6.30 -8.29 -4.45
N GLY A 156 6.81 -7.98 -5.63
CA GLY A 156 6.25 -8.43 -6.90
C GLY A 156 5.06 -7.60 -7.35
N GLU A 157 4.39 -8.10 -8.37
CA GLU A 157 3.24 -7.45 -8.99
C GLU A 157 1.96 -7.76 -8.21
N ARG A 158 1.15 -6.72 -7.97
CA ARG A 158 -0.08 -6.77 -7.20
C ARG A 158 -1.21 -6.04 -7.91
N ARG A 159 -2.44 -6.45 -7.60
CA ARG A 159 -3.66 -5.69 -7.88
C ARG A 159 -4.29 -5.23 -6.57
N ILE A 160 -4.96 -4.09 -6.58
CA ILE A 160 -5.81 -3.62 -5.45
C ILE A 160 -7.26 -3.86 -5.82
N ILE A 161 -8.03 -4.49 -4.93
CA ILE A 161 -9.47 -4.70 -5.11
C ILE A 161 -10.22 -3.95 -4.02
N PHE A 162 -11.09 -3.03 -4.42
CA PHE A 162 -12.01 -2.33 -3.54
C PHE A 162 -13.37 -3.01 -3.54
N SER A 163 -13.99 -3.11 -2.37
CA SER A 163 -15.33 -3.71 -2.19
C SER A 163 -16.05 -3.08 -1.01
N ASP A 164 -17.38 -3.04 -1.08
CA ASP A 164 -18.20 -2.65 0.06
C ASP A 164 -18.10 -3.69 1.19
N LYS A 165 -18.09 -3.21 2.43
CA LYS A 165 -18.19 -4.02 3.64
C LYS A 165 -19.64 -4.06 4.13
N PRO A 166 -20.01 -5.04 4.98
CA PRO A 166 -21.37 -5.14 5.53
C PRO A 166 -21.84 -3.90 6.30
N ASP A 167 -20.91 -3.10 6.83
CA ASP A 167 -21.19 -1.85 7.55
C ASP A 167 -21.38 -0.63 6.64
N GLY A 168 -21.39 -0.82 5.31
CA GLY A 168 -21.51 0.26 4.32
C GLY A 168 -20.24 1.10 4.12
N SER A 169 -19.15 0.75 4.79
CA SER A 169 -17.82 1.29 4.49
C SER A 169 -17.22 0.58 3.27
N VAL A 170 -16.18 1.17 2.68
CA VAL A 170 -15.45 0.54 1.57
C VAL A 170 -14.11 0.06 2.12
N GLY A 171 -13.85 -1.23 1.92
CA GLY A 171 -12.55 -1.84 2.18
C GLY A 171 -11.74 -2.00 0.90
N PHE A 172 -10.48 -2.33 1.07
CA PHE A 172 -9.60 -2.77 -0.01
C PHE A 172 -8.71 -3.92 0.45
N LYS A 173 -8.26 -4.72 -0.51
CA LYS A 173 -7.25 -5.74 -0.32
C LYS A 173 -6.27 -5.72 -1.48
N PHE A 174 -5.05 -6.18 -1.24
CA PHE A 174 -4.11 -6.50 -2.30
C PHE A 174 -4.38 -7.93 -2.77
N GLU A 175 -3.97 -8.28 -3.98
CA GLU A 175 -3.89 -9.67 -4.44
C GLU A 175 -2.68 -9.79 -5.37
N ARG A 176 -2.15 -11.00 -5.55
CA ARG A 176 -1.14 -11.25 -6.58
C ARG A 176 -1.72 -10.93 -7.96
N TYR A 177 -0.98 -10.17 -8.76
CA TYR A 177 -1.36 -9.91 -10.14
C TYR A 177 -1.02 -11.13 -11.01
N THR A 178 -2.01 -11.65 -11.73
CA THR A 178 -1.87 -12.70 -12.75
C THR A 178 -2.52 -12.19 -14.02
N ARG A 179 -1.80 -12.22 -15.14
CA ARG A 179 -2.32 -11.82 -16.44
C ARG A 179 -3.29 -12.84 -17.01
#